data_AF-A0A7W1GPY4-F1
#
_entry.id   AF-A0A7W1GPY4-F1
#
_cell.length_a   1.000
_cell.length_b   1.000
_cell.length_c   1.000
_cell.angle_alpha   90.00
_cell.angle_beta   90.00
_cell.angle_gamma   90.00
#
_symmetry.space_group_name_H-M   'P 1'
#
loop_
_entity.id
_entity.type
_entity.pdbx_description
1 polymer ?
#
loop_
_entity_poly.entity_id
_entity_poly.type
_entity_poly.pdbx_seq_one_letter_code
_entity_poly.pdbx_strand_id
1 'polypeptide(L)' 'MGRGRAKAKQTKVARDLKYRSIETDFSQLQRELHGDEAHEGAQDGASDGNRGTEDERADEGSAAR' A
#
# COMPACT_ATOMS: atom_id res chain seq x y z
N MET A 1 -11.31 -12.54 -29.08
CA MET A 1 -11.57 -13.86 -28.44
C MET A 1 -10.80 -14.10 -27.12
N GLY A 2 -10.36 -13.05 -26.38
CA GLY A 2 -9.55 -13.25 -25.15
C GLY A 2 -10.21 -12.86 -23.81
N ARG A 3 -11.28 -12.05 -23.83
CA ARG A 3 -11.84 -11.46 -22.60
C ARG A 3 -12.54 -12.47 -21.68
N GLY A 4 -13.23 -13.47 -22.22
CA GLY A 4 -13.96 -14.46 -21.41
C GLY A 4 -13.05 -15.32 -20.54
N ARG A 5 -11.88 -15.72 -21.07
CA ARG A 5 -10.89 -16.52 -20.33
C ARG A 5 -10.21 -15.71 -19.22
N ALA A 6 -9.86 -14.46 -19.51
CA ALA A 6 -9.30 -13.55 -18.51
C ALA A 6 -10.30 -13.30 -17.38
N LYS A 7 -11.56 -13.01 -17.72
CA LYS A 7 -12.64 -12.82 -16.73
C LYS A 7 -12.84 -14.06 -15.86
N ALA A 8 -12.87 -15.26 -16.46
CA ALA A 8 -13.00 -16.52 -15.72
C ALA A 8 -11.83 -16.74 -14.75
N LYS A 9 -10.59 -16.48 -15.18
CA LYS A 9 -9.40 -16.56 -14.30
C LYS A 9 -9.50 -15.59 -13.12
N GLN A 10 -9.90 -14.34 -13.38
CA GLN A 10 -10.04 -13.33 -12.32
C GLN A 10 -11.16 -13.68 -11.33
N THR A 11 -12.31 -14.16 -11.80
CA THR A 11 -13.41 -14.60 -10.92
C THR A 11 -12.99 -15.79 -10.06
N LYS A 12 -12.18 -16.71 -10.58
CA LYS A 12 -11.61 -17.81 -9.78
C LYS A 12 -10.69 -17.27 -8.69
N VAL A 13 -9.71 -16.45 -9.04
CA VAL A 13 -8.76 -15.85 -8.09
C VAL A 13 -9.48 -15.04 -7.00
N ALA A 14 -10.47 -14.24 -7.39
CA ALA A 14 -11.25 -13.44 -6.44
C ALA A 14 -12.06 -14.33 -5.47
N ARG A 15 -12.64 -15.44 -5.95
CA ARG A 15 -13.35 -16.39 -5.10
C ARG A 15 -12.39 -17.06 -4.14
N ASP A 16 -11.25 -17.54 -4.62
CA ASP A 16 -10.23 -18.19 -3.81
C ASP A 16 -9.71 -17.22 -2.72
N LEU A 17 -9.53 -15.94 -3.05
CA LEU A 17 -9.14 -14.91 -2.09
C LEU A 17 -10.24 -14.59 -1.06
N LYS A 18 -11.50 -14.55 -1.49
CA LYS A 18 -12.64 -14.22 -0.62
C LYS A 18 -13.00 -15.35 0.35
N TYR A 19 -12.91 -16.59 -0.12
CA TYR A 19 -13.36 -17.77 0.62
C TYR A 19 -12.22 -18.65 1.13
N ARG A 20 -10.95 -18.24 0.97
CA ARG A 20 -9.87 -18.87 1.74
C ARG A 20 -10.10 -18.61 3.21
N SER A 21 -10.03 -19.67 4.01
CA SER A 21 -9.87 -19.53 5.45
C SER A 21 -8.48 -18.95 5.68
N ILE A 22 -8.40 -17.70 6.14
CA ILE A 22 -7.13 -17.15 6.60
C ILE A 22 -6.92 -17.71 8.00
N GLU A 23 -5.96 -18.62 8.14
CA GLU A 23 -5.42 -18.99 9.45
C GLU A 23 -4.53 -17.82 9.90
N THR A 24 -5.15 -16.82 10.50
CA THR A 24 -4.42 -15.71 11.11
C THR A 24 -3.76 -16.20 12.39
N ASP A 25 -2.44 -16.04 12.51
CA ASP A 25 -1.73 -16.34 13.77
C ASP A 25 -2.09 -15.28 14.82
N PHE A 26 -3.11 -15.56 15.62
CA PHE A 26 -3.56 -14.70 16.71
C PHE A 26 -2.46 -14.44 17.74
N SER A 27 -1.46 -15.32 17.84
CA SER A 27 -0.34 -15.15 18.77
C SER A 27 0.58 -14.02 18.34
N GLN A 28 0.79 -13.82 17.03
CA GLN A 28 1.53 -12.68 16.49
C GLN A 28 0.76 -11.38 16.70
N LEU A 29 -0.53 -11.36 16.36
CA LEU A 29 -1.39 -10.18 16.52
C LEU A 29 -1.49 -9.74 17.99
N GLN A 30 -1.58 -10.68 18.92
CA GLN A 30 -1.61 -10.38 20.35
C GLN A 30 -0.28 -9.77 20.82
N ARG A 31 0.87 -10.23 20.31
CA ARG A 31 2.19 -9.67 20.65
C ARG A 31 2.36 -8.24 20.14
N GLU A 32 1.87 -7.93 18.95
CA GLU A 32 1.88 -6.56 18.40
C GLU A 32 0.98 -5.64 19.22
N LEU A 33 -0.26 -6.07 19.49
CA LEU A 33 -1.23 -5.28 20.25
C LEU A 33 -0.78 -4.97 21.68
N HIS A 34 -0.08 -5.88 22.35
CA HIS A 34 0.47 -5.65 23.69
C HIS A 34 1.91 -5.14 23.68
N GLY A 35 2.61 -5.20 22.55
CA GLY A 35 4.02 -4.83 22.41
C GLY A 35 4.25 -3.37 22.04
N ASP A 36 3.25 -2.71 21.44
CA ASP A 36 3.34 -1.30 21.05
C ASP A 36 3.31 -0.32 22.23
N GLU A 37 2.77 -0.70 23.41
CA GLU A 37 2.81 0.18 24.60
C GLU A 37 4.24 0.39 25.16
N ALA A 38 5.21 -0.45 24.79
CA ALA A 38 6.59 -0.33 25.25
C ALA A 38 7.51 0.43 24.28
N HIS A 39 7.06 0.74 23.06
CA HIS A 39 7.92 1.27 21.99
C HIS A 39 7.53 2.66 21.47
N GLU A 40 6.64 3.39 22.16
CA GLU A 40 6.36 4.81 21.88
C GLU A 40 7.33 5.78 22.58
N GLY A 41 8.26 5.29 23.41
CA GLY A 41 9.15 6.12 24.23
C GLY A 41 10.58 6.37 23.71
N ALA A 42 10.90 6.06 22.45
CA ALA A 42 12.29 6.15 21.96
C ALA A 42 12.44 6.55 20.47
N GLN A 43 11.64 7.51 19.98
CA GLN A 43 11.86 8.13 18.67
C GLN A 43 11.75 9.67 18.72
N ASP A 44 12.34 10.25 19.75
CA ASP A 44 12.69 11.65 19.88
C ASP A 44 14.13 11.84 19.37
N GLY A 45 14.28 12.09 18.06
CA GLY A 45 15.58 12.49 17.50
C GLY A 45 15.73 12.40 15.99
N ALA A 46 15.21 13.40 15.27
CA ALA A 46 15.87 14.11 14.16
C ALA A 46 14.85 14.62 13.13
N SER A 47 14.53 15.90 13.25
CA SER A 47 14.15 16.73 12.12
C SER A 47 15.33 16.80 11.15
N ASP A 48 15.14 16.35 9.91
CA ASP A 48 15.92 16.86 8.78
C ASP A 48 14.97 17.14 7.61
N GLY A 49 14.78 18.43 7.35
CA GLY A 49 13.96 18.93 6.28
C GLY A 49 14.64 18.67 4.94
N ASN A 50 14.18 17.66 4.20
CA ASN A 50 14.51 17.55 2.79
C ASN A 50 13.66 18.54 1.98
N ARG A 51 14.25 19.72 1.86
CA ARG A 51 13.96 20.87 1.03
C ARG A 51 13.89 20.49 -0.46
N GLY A 52 12.77 20.84 -1.10
CA GLY A 52 12.74 21.22 -2.52
C GLY A 52 12.74 20.08 -3.54
N THR A 53 11.55 19.73 -4.01
CA THR A 53 11.35 19.37 -5.42
C THR A 53 10.16 20.16 -5.94
N GLU A 54 10.34 21.48 -6.02
CA GLU A 54 9.62 22.30 -6.99
C GLU A 54 10.26 22.01 -8.35
N ASP A 55 9.93 20.87 -8.96
CA ASP A 55 10.23 20.65 -10.37
C ASP A 55 9.14 21.35 -11.19
N GLU A 56 9.43 22.61 -11.46
CA GLU A 56 8.91 23.49 -12.51
C GLU A 56 8.32 22.71 -13.70
N ARG A 57 7.02 22.40 -13.66
CA ARG A 57 6.28 22.07 -14.89
C ARG A 57 5.97 23.34 -15.65
N ALA A 58 7.00 23.90 -16.27
CA ALA A 58 6.86 24.75 -17.44
C ALA A 58 6.52 23.84 -18.65
N ASP A 59 5.24 23.56 -18.86
CA ASP A 59 4.76 23.29 -20.23
C ASP A 59 4.30 24.62 -20.83
N GLU A 60 5.30 25.46 -21.13
CA GLU A 60 5.12 26.54 -22.08
C GLU A 60 4.98 25.94 -23.49
N GLY A 61 3.79 26.08 -24.06
CA GLY A 61 3.64 26.38 -25.47
C GLY A 61 3.93 25.27 -26.48
N SER A 62 2.87 24.57 -26.88
CA SER A 62 2.60 24.38 -28.32
C SER A 62 1.09 24.57 -28.55
N ALA A 63 0.64 25.76 -28.95
CA ALA A 63 0.58 26.20 -30.33
C ALA A 63 -0.08 25.18 -31.28
N ALA A 64 -1.41 25.20 -31.37
CA ALA A 64 -2.10 25.12 -32.65
C ALA A 64 -3.56 25.59 -32.50
N ARG A 65 -3.90 26.51 -33.39
CA ARG A 65 -5.15 27.22 -33.55
C ARG A 65 -6.09 26.43 -34.46
#